data_AF-A0A5K1HT45-F1
#
_entry.id   AF-A0A5K1HT45-F1
#
_cell.length_a   1.000
_cell.length_b   1.000
_cell.length_c   1.000
_cell.angle_alpha   90.00
_cell.angle_beta   90.00
_cell.angle_gamma   90.00
#
_symmetry.space_group_name_H-M   'P 1'
#
loop_
_entity.id
_entity.type
_entity.pdbx_description
1 polymer ?
#
loop_
_entity_poly.entity_id
_entity_poly.type
_entity_poly.pdbx_seq_one_letter_code
_entity_poly.pdbx_strand_id
1 'polypeptide(L)' 'TEEVQETPMASDGGEGSFYVLILTNISVGNSRLNIQFAGAQTTALLGDARSIIIDSGTSLTFLAKDVYGQVANAMP' A
#
# COMPACT_ATOMS: atom_id res chain seq x y z
N THR A 1 16.60 22.50 3.05
CA THR A 1 16.09 21.34 2.32
C THR A 1 15.35 20.49 3.32
N GLU A 2 14.12 20.07 3.02
CA GLU A 2 13.46 19.07 3.86
C GLU A 2 14.27 17.77 3.81
N GLU A 3 14.38 17.09 4.94
CA GLU A 3 15.08 15.83 5.06
C GLU A 3 14.29 14.73 4.34
N VAL A 4 14.96 13.94 3.49
CA VAL A 4 14.33 12.82 2.80
C VAL A 4 14.08 11.70 3.82
N GLN A 5 12.83 11.26 3.91
CA GLN A 5 12.46 10.08 4.69
C GLN A 5 12.65 8.82 3.84
N GLU A 6 13.36 7.83 4.37
CA GLU A 6 13.68 6.59 3.68
C GLU A 6 12.99 5.39 4.33
N THR A 7 12.70 4.35 3.55
CA THR A 7 12.17 3.08 4.03
C THR A 7 12.77 1.92 3.21
N PRO A 8 13.12 0.78 3.83
CA PRO A 8 13.64 -0.36 3.10
C PRO A 8 12.66 -0.92 2.07
N MET A 9 13.19 -1.39 0.94
CA MET A 9 12.41 -2.16 -0.03
C MET A 9 12.04 -3.53 0.51
N ALA A 10 10.87 -4.05 0.12
CA ALA A 10 10.41 -5.38 0.47
C ALA A 10 11.30 -6.45 -0.21
N SER A 11 11.71 -7.47 0.55
CA SER A 11 12.65 -8.52 0.10
C SER A 11 12.01 -9.59 -0.78
N ASP A 12 10.68 -9.68 -0.75
CA ASP A 12 9.81 -10.70 -1.35
C ASP A 12 9.07 -10.21 -2.60
N GLY A 13 9.30 -8.97 -3.02
CA GLY A 13 8.76 -8.39 -4.25
C GLY A 13 9.42 -8.95 -5.51
N GLY A 14 9.27 -10.26 -5.71
CA GLY A 14 9.70 -11.11 -6.83
C GLY A 14 10.58 -10.48 -7.90
N GLU A 15 11.80 -11.00 -8.06
CA GLU A 15 12.71 -10.78 -9.20
C GLU A 15 12.48 -9.47 -9.99
N GLY A 16 12.77 -8.34 -9.34
CA GLY A 16 13.39 -7.17 -9.98
C GLY A 16 12.54 -6.33 -10.95
N SER A 17 11.22 -6.44 -10.99
CA SER A 17 10.40 -5.62 -11.90
C SER A 17 9.73 -4.40 -11.26
N PHE A 18 9.54 -4.39 -9.93
CA PHE A 18 8.80 -3.34 -9.24
C PHE A 18 9.56 -2.80 -8.02
N TYR A 19 9.34 -1.52 -7.72
CA TYR A 19 9.70 -0.93 -6.43
C TYR A 19 8.62 -1.25 -5.42
N VAL A 20 8.91 -2.14 -4.48
CA VAL A 20 7.92 -2.63 -3.51
C VAL A 20 8.30 -2.17 -2.11
N LEU A 21 7.33 -1.63 -1.37
CA LEU A 21 7.45 -1.29 0.04
C LEU A 21 6.41 -2.05 0.86
N ILE A 22 6.63 -2.14 2.18
CA ILE A 22 5.69 -2.75 3.12
C ILE A 22 4.85 -1.67 3.79
N LEU A 23 3.54 -1.68 3.53
CA LEU A 23 2.59 -0.78 4.18
C LEU A 23 2.22 -1.30 5.58
N THR A 24 2.34 -0.43 6.59
CA THR A 24 1.97 -0.78 7.96
C THR A 24 0.51 -0.46 8.25
N ASN A 25 0.03 0.73 7.85
CA ASN A 25 -1.32 1.23 8.11
C ASN A 25 -1.71 2.35 7.14
N ILE A 26 -3.01 2.66 7.11
CA ILE A 26 -3.57 3.87 6.48
C ILE A 26 -4.35 4.65 7.54
N SER A 27 -4.21 5.97 7.51
CA SER A 27 -5.02 6.90 8.31
C SER A 27 -5.67 7.93 7.40
N VAL A 28 -6.91 8.31 7.69
CA VAL A 28 -7.61 9.44 7.05
C VAL A 28 -7.82 10.51 8.11
N GLY A 29 -7.20 11.69 7.91
CA GLY A 29 -7.03 12.66 8.99
C GLY A 29 -6.28 12.04 10.17
N ASN A 30 -6.83 12.17 11.38
CA ASN A 30 -6.26 11.59 12.60
C ASN A 30 -6.82 10.20 12.97
N SER A 31 -7.60 9.59 12.08
CA SER A 31 -8.26 8.31 12.32
C SER A 31 -7.57 7.19 11.57
N ARG A 32 -6.96 6.26 12.31
CA ARG A 32 -6.36 5.03 11.75
C ARG A 32 -7.46 4.06 11.32
N LEU A 33 -7.36 3.53 10.10
CA LEU A 33 -8.30 2.55 9.57
C LEU A 33 -7.94 1.13 10.06
N ASN A 34 -8.96 0.31 10.35
CA ASN A 34 -8.79 -1.07 10.80
C ASN A 34 -8.68 -2.05 9.60
N ILE A 35 -7.62 -1.89 8.81
CA ILE A 35 -7.40 -2.70 7.61
C ILE A 35 -6.86 -4.08 7.99
N GLN A 36 -7.57 -5.12 7.57
CA GLN A 36 -7.16 -6.51 7.73
C GLN A 36 -6.40 -6.98 6.48
N PHE A 37 -5.09 -6.72 6.45
CA PHE A 37 -4.25 -7.11 5.31
C PHE A 37 -4.31 -8.61 5.02
N ALA A 38 -4.40 -9.47 6.05
CA ALA A 38 -4.48 -10.92 5.91
C ALA A 38 -5.75 -11.47 5.21
N GLY A 39 -6.69 -10.60 4.82
CA GLY A 39 -7.88 -10.96 4.02
C GLY A 39 -8.03 -10.17 2.72
N ALA A 40 -7.19 -9.16 2.49
CA ALA A 40 -7.21 -8.39 1.25
C ALA A 40 -6.70 -9.26 0.10
N GLN A 41 -7.40 -9.30 -1.03
CA GLN A 41 -6.86 -9.95 -2.23
C GLN A 41 -5.59 -9.21 -2.62
N THR A 42 -4.45 -9.87 -2.38
CA THR A 42 -3.17 -9.39 -2.86
C THR A 42 -3.18 -9.49 -4.38
N THR A 43 -2.48 -8.60 -5.06
CA THR A 43 -2.10 -8.92 -6.42
C THR A 43 -1.22 -10.17 -6.32
N ALA A 44 -1.52 -11.20 -7.12
CA ALA A 44 -0.79 -12.48 -7.09
C ALA A 44 0.74 -12.33 -7.30
N LEU A 45 1.19 -11.13 -7.67
CA LEU A 45 2.57 -10.70 -7.91
C LEU A 45 3.40 -10.46 -6.65
N LEU A 46 2.79 -10.17 -5.48
CA LEU A 46 3.53 -9.53 -4.38
C LEU A 46 3.71 -10.35 -3.09
N GLY A 47 3.14 -11.56 -2.99
CA GLY A 47 3.35 -12.49 -1.87
C GLY A 47 2.78 -12.06 -0.50
N ASP A 48 3.08 -10.85 -0.03
CA ASP A 48 2.56 -10.19 1.17
C ASP A 48 1.41 -9.22 0.82
N ALA A 49 0.33 -9.28 1.59
CA ALA A 49 -0.83 -8.40 1.42
C ALA A 49 -0.61 -6.95 1.81
N ARG A 50 0.51 -6.66 2.47
CA ARG A 50 0.95 -5.31 2.81
C ARG A 50 1.83 -4.68 1.73
N SER A 51 2.20 -5.44 0.71
CA SER A 51 3.07 -4.96 -0.35
C SER A 51 2.39 -3.86 -1.17
N ILE A 52 3.07 -2.72 -1.31
CA ILE A 52 2.67 -1.62 -2.20
C ILE A 52 3.70 -1.44 -3.31
N ILE A 53 3.23 -1.17 -4.52
CA ILE A 53 4.08 -0.83 -5.66
C ILE A 53 4.18 0.69 -5.76
N ILE A 54 5.40 1.20 -5.91
CA ILE A 54 5.64 2.59 -6.31
C ILE A 54 5.76 2.60 -7.84
N ASP A 55 4.72 3.14 -8.49
CA ASP A 55 4.59 3.16 -9.93
C ASP A 55 4.39 4.58 -10.44
N SER A 56 5.32 5.07 -11.25
CA SER A 56 5.21 6.37 -11.93
C SER A 56 4.44 6.29 -13.24
N GLY A 57 4.09 5.09 -13.71
CA GLY A 57 3.32 4.84 -14.93
C GLY A 57 1.80 4.98 -14.77
N THR A 58 1.30 5.14 -13.54
CA THR A 58 -0.12 5.31 -13.23
C THR A 58 -0.41 6.71 -12.69
N SER A 59 -1.57 7.27 -13.06
CA SER A 59 -2.01 8.59 -12.57
C SER A 59 -2.81 8.52 -11.26
N LEU A 60 -3.29 7.33 -10.88
CA LEU A 60 -4.14 7.12 -9.71
C LEU A 60 -3.54 6.02 -8.84
N THR A 61 -3.67 6.18 -7.52
CA THR A 61 -3.36 5.12 -6.56
C THR A 61 -4.49 4.10 -6.56
N PHE A 62 -4.18 2.85 -6.91
CA PHE A 62 -5.12 1.74 -6.82
C PHE A 62 -5.04 1.06 -5.47
N LEU A 63 -6.19 0.73 -4.90
CA LEU A 63 -6.33 -0.01 -3.65
C LEU A 63 -7.12 -1.29 -3.89
N ALA A 64 -6.80 -2.35 -3.13
CA ALA A 64 -7.67 -3.52 -3.06
C ALA A 64 -9.09 -3.08 -2.66
N LYS A 65 -10.11 -3.74 -3.21
CA LYS A 65 -11.52 -3.27 -3.14
C LYS A 65 -12.00 -3.03 -1.71
N ASP A 66 -11.63 -3.91 -0.79
CA ASP A 66 -11.95 -3.86 0.64
C ASP A 66 -11.23 -2.70 1.36
N VAL A 67 -9.98 -2.42 0.98
CA VAL A 67 -9.22 -1.26 1.47
C VAL A 67 -9.80 0.04 0.91
N TYR A 68 -10.10 0.09 -0.40
CA TYR A 68 -10.73 1.23 -1.04
C TYR A 68 -12.05 1.60 -0.36
N GLY A 69 -12.92 0.62 -0.10
CA GLY A 69 -14.20 0.85 0.57
C GLY A 69 -14.05 1.48 1.95
N GLN A 70 -13.06 1.04 2.73
CA GLN A 70 -12.77 1.64 4.04
C GLN A 70 -12.24 3.07 3.93
N VAL A 71 -11.33 3.33 2.99
CA VAL A 71 -10.80 4.69 2.75
C VAL A 71 -11.92 5.61 2.29
N ALA A 72 -12.69 5.22 1.28
CA ALA A 72 -13.77 6.02 0.71
C ALA A 72 -14.84 6.37 1.76
N ASN A 73 -15.20 5.44 2.64
CA ASN A 73 -16.15 5.69 3.73
C ASN A 73 -15.61 6.61 4.83
N ALA A 74 -14.29 6.71 4.97
CA ALA A 74 -13.64 7.57 5.97
C ALA A 74 -13.34 8.97 5.43
N MET A 75 -13.48 9.19 4.12
CA MET A 75 -13.33 10.52 3.52
C MET A 75 -14.54 11.41 3.88
N PRO A 76 -14.30 12.69 4.22
CA PRO A 76 -15.35 13.64 4.57
C PRO A 76 -16.26 14.02 3.39
#